data_AF-A0A936F4M9-F1
#
_entry.id   AF-A0A936F4M9-F1
#
_cell.length_a   1.000
_cell.length_b   1.000
_cell.length_c   1.000
_cell.angle_alpha   90.00
_cell.angle_beta   90.00
_cell.angle_gamma   90.00
#
_symmetry.space_group_name_H-M   'P 1'
#
loop_
_entity.id
_entity.type
_entity.pdbx_description
1 polymer ?
#
loop_
_entity_poly.entity_id
_entity_poly.type
_entity_poly.pdbx_seq_one_letter_code
_entity_poly.pdbx_strand_id
1 'polypeptide(L)'
;MTSGSGKKDSKTVTVTVVAAPSGLTYTHEDATYYAGVRITDNPVATITGGAPITYTVDPALPSGLTLNPATGAISGTPAAEKAQGTYTVTATNAVITRSTTRDIKITVAATPLSFSASPTNLAPGSSTVLTWDANSVPGIFSAVTITATPADITLPATFTLAGTANVTPLVTTTYTLTATPTGGGAAVTKTADVTVGSAPVRFTSFTATPTTVTLG
;
A
#
# COMPACT_ATOMS: atom_id res chain seq x y z
N MET A 1 -76.98 6.88 47.65
CA MET A 1 -76.03 6.17 46.77
C MET A 1 -76.18 6.71 45.36
N THR A 2 -75.14 7.34 44.82
CA THR A 2 -74.80 7.44 43.38
C THR A 2 -73.40 8.07 43.30
N SER A 3 -72.37 7.22 43.34
CA SER A 3 -71.48 6.89 42.22
C SER A 3 -70.50 8.02 41.86
N GLY A 4 -69.24 7.85 42.30
CA GLY A 4 -68.12 8.71 41.97
C GLY A 4 -67.73 8.66 40.49
N SER A 5 -67.38 9.80 39.94
CA SER A 5 -66.84 9.95 38.59
C SER A 5 -65.38 9.49 38.56
N GLY A 6 -65.15 8.27 38.06
CA GLY A 6 -63.81 7.79 37.78
C GLY A 6 -63.17 8.66 36.69
N LYS A 7 -62.22 9.51 37.07
CA LYS A 7 -61.34 10.18 36.09
C LYS A 7 -60.54 9.09 35.37
N LYS A 8 -60.77 8.93 34.06
CA LYS A 8 -59.92 8.12 33.19
C LYS A 8 -58.66 8.94 32.92
N ASP A 9 -57.57 8.58 33.60
CA ASP A 9 -56.26 9.12 33.26
C ASP A 9 -55.73 8.34 32.05
N SER A 10 -55.39 9.05 30.97
CA SER A 10 -54.85 8.45 29.75
C SER A 10 -53.37 8.80 29.65
N LYS A 11 -52.50 7.79 29.68
CA LYS A 11 -51.08 7.93 29.35
C LYS A 11 -50.85 7.47 27.92
N THR A 12 -50.40 8.38 27.08
CA THR A 12 -49.94 8.06 25.74
C THR A 12 -48.56 7.39 25.83
N VAL A 13 -48.43 6.16 25.31
CA VAL A 13 -47.14 5.50 25.10
C VAL A 13 -46.78 5.69 23.64
N THR A 14 -45.71 6.43 23.37
CA THR A 14 -45.18 6.57 22.01
C THR A 14 -44.29 5.37 21.71
N VAL A 15 -44.72 4.51 20.78
CA VAL A 15 -43.90 3.42 20.25
C VAL A 15 -43.31 3.87 18.93
N THR A 16 -42.00 4.09 18.89
CA THR A 16 -41.29 4.38 17.63
C THR A 16 -41.06 3.07 16.89
N VAL A 17 -41.71 2.89 15.73
CA VAL A 17 -41.41 1.78 14.83
C VAL A 17 -40.10 2.11 14.11
N VAL A 18 -39.01 1.46 14.50
CA VAL A 18 -37.73 1.55 13.80
C VAL A 18 -37.77 0.59 12.61
N ALA A 19 -37.50 1.10 11.41
CA ALA A 19 -37.40 0.27 10.21
C ALA A 19 -36.17 -0.66 10.27
N ALA A 20 -36.23 -1.82 9.61
CA ALA A 20 -35.04 -2.67 9.47
C ALA A 20 -33.96 -1.96 8.63
N PRO A 21 -32.66 -2.16 8.92
CA PRO A 21 -31.60 -1.79 7.98
C PRO A 21 -31.81 -2.48 6.63
N SER A 22 -31.53 -1.77 5.55
CA SER A 22 -31.61 -2.26 4.17
C SER A 22 -30.67 -1.47 3.28
N GLY A 23 -30.51 -1.86 2.02
CA GLY A 23 -29.74 -1.05 1.06
C GLY A 23 -28.27 -0.79 1.41
N LEU A 24 -27.65 -1.65 2.25
CA LEU A 24 -26.21 -1.59 2.54
C LEU A 24 -25.43 -1.63 1.22
N THR A 25 -24.39 -0.82 1.04
CA THR A 25 -23.43 -0.90 -0.08
C THR A 25 -22.09 -0.36 0.38
N TYR A 26 -21.01 -0.67 -0.34
CA TYR A 26 -19.68 -0.12 -0.10
C TYR A 26 -19.19 0.70 -1.30
N THR A 27 -18.29 1.66 -1.06
CA THR A 27 -17.67 2.42 -2.15
C THR A 27 -16.88 1.51 -3.09
N HIS A 28 -16.27 0.45 -2.56
CA HIS A 28 -15.58 -0.57 -3.34
C HIS A 28 -16.12 -1.96 -2.95
N GLU A 29 -17.02 -2.50 -3.76
CA GLU A 29 -17.56 -3.86 -3.58
C GLU A 29 -16.67 -4.94 -4.23
N ASP A 30 -15.83 -4.57 -5.19
CA ASP A 30 -14.73 -5.38 -5.70
C ASP A 30 -13.42 -4.58 -5.58
N ALA A 31 -12.70 -4.81 -4.49
CA ALA A 31 -11.54 -4.03 -4.12
C ALA A 31 -10.24 -4.81 -4.38
N THR A 32 -9.28 -4.13 -5.02
CA THR A 32 -7.89 -4.59 -5.08
C THR A 32 -7.04 -3.68 -4.19
N TYR A 33 -6.48 -4.26 -3.14
CA TYR A 33 -5.51 -3.61 -2.26
C TYR A 33 -4.11 -4.17 -2.51
N TYR A 34 -3.10 -3.50 -1.97
CA TYR A 34 -1.71 -3.87 -2.19
C TYR A 34 -1.01 -4.15 -0.85
N ALA A 35 -0.27 -5.25 -0.80
CA ALA A 35 0.46 -5.63 0.40
C ALA A 35 1.41 -4.50 0.85
N GLY A 36 1.49 -4.25 2.16
CA GLY A 36 2.33 -3.21 2.76
C GLY A 36 1.86 -1.77 2.54
N VAL A 37 0.81 -1.53 1.75
CA VAL A 37 0.28 -0.18 1.46
C VAL A 37 -0.98 0.06 2.29
N ARG A 38 -1.05 1.16 3.05
CA ARG A 38 -2.29 1.53 3.74
C ARG A 38 -3.37 1.84 2.71
N ILE A 39 -4.53 1.21 2.86
CA ILE A 39 -5.64 1.43 1.94
C ILE A 39 -6.23 2.82 2.15
N THR A 40 -6.79 3.40 1.10
CA THR A 40 -7.85 4.38 1.28
C THR A 40 -9.02 3.65 1.92
N ASP A 41 -9.48 4.14 3.07
CA ASP A 41 -10.58 3.54 3.81
C ASP A 41 -11.77 3.29 2.87
N ASN A 42 -12.39 2.11 2.96
CA ASN A 42 -13.55 1.71 2.18
C ASN A 42 -14.81 1.83 3.06
N PRO A 43 -15.52 2.96 3.01
CA PRO A 43 -16.68 3.19 3.86
C PRO A 43 -17.93 2.51 3.30
N VAL A 44 -18.95 2.41 4.16
CA VAL A 44 -20.33 2.17 3.73
C VAL A 44 -20.76 3.34 2.84
N ALA A 45 -21.16 3.04 1.60
CA ALA A 45 -21.60 4.06 0.64
C ALA A 45 -23.07 4.42 0.86
N THR A 46 -23.94 3.42 1.02
CA THR A 46 -25.35 3.62 1.38
C THR A 46 -25.79 2.62 2.41
N ILE A 47 -26.71 3.04 3.27
CA ILE A 47 -27.56 2.17 4.07
C ILE A 47 -28.86 2.93 4.34
N THR A 48 -29.98 2.26 4.14
CA THR A 48 -31.32 2.84 4.24
C THR A 48 -32.16 2.09 5.26
N GLY A 49 -33.33 2.64 5.62
CA GLY A 49 -34.16 2.10 6.69
C GLY A 49 -33.68 2.58 8.06
N GLY A 50 -33.71 1.70 9.08
CA GLY A 50 -33.20 2.05 10.41
C GLY A 50 -31.68 2.07 10.44
N ALA A 51 -31.10 3.06 11.13
CA ALA A 51 -29.66 3.14 11.31
C ALA A 51 -29.15 1.83 11.96
N PRO A 52 -28.16 1.16 11.37
CA PRO A 52 -27.50 0.04 12.02
C PRO A 52 -26.73 0.55 13.24
N ILE A 53 -26.58 -0.34 14.23
CA ILE A 53 -25.88 -0.03 15.48
C ILE A 53 -24.51 -0.72 15.48
N THR A 54 -24.38 -1.83 14.75
CA THR A 54 -23.15 -2.61 14.68
C THR A 54 -22.94 -3.21 13.29
N TYR A 55 -21.68 -3.31 12.90
CA TYR A 55 -21.23 -4.01 11.69
C TYR A 55 -20.30 -5.16 12.06
N THR A 56 -20.47 -6.29 11.39
CA THR A 56 -19.59 -7.46 11.47
C THR A 56 -19.24 -7.95 10.07
N VAL A 57 -18.20 -8.80 9.95
CA VAL A 57 -17.77 -9.38 8.67
C VAL A 57 -17.37 -10.83 8.88
N ASP A 58 -17.76 -11.70 7.94
CA ASP A 58 -17.36 -13.11 7.89
C ASP A 58 -17.08 -13.55 6.43
N PRO A 59 -16.00 -14.29 6.14
CA PRO A 59 -14.91 -14.66 7.04
C PRO A 59 -14.10 -13.45 7.53
N ALA A 60 -13.13 -13.67 8.41
CA ALA A 60 -12.22 -12.61 8.84
C ALA A 60 -11.45 -11.99 7.66
N LEU A 61 -11.34 -10.66 7.66
CA LEU A 61 -10.63 -9.89 6.64
C LEU A 61 -9.15 -10.32 6.53
N PRO A 62 -8.49 -10.08 5.38
CA PRO A 62 -7.04 -10.27 5.25
C PRO A 62 -6.28 -9.60 6.39
N SER A 63 -5.22 -10.26 6.89
CA SER A 63 -4.42 -9.76 8.00
C SER A 63 -3.96 -8.32 7.77
N GLY A 64 -4.18 -7.44 8.75
CA GLY A 64 -3.86 -6.02 8.68
C GLY A 64 -5.00 -5.13 8.19
N LEU A 65 -6.11 -5.72 7.72
CA LEU A 65 -7.38 -5.01 7.50
C LEU A 65 -8.32 -5.20 8.68
N THR A 66 -9.10 -4.16 8.98
CA THR A 66 -10.07 -4.14 10.07
C THR A 66 -11.37 -3.51 9.62
N LEU A 67 -12.49 -4.02 10.13
CA LEU A 67 -13.81 -3.40 10.02
C LEU A 67 -14.06 -2.56 11.27
N ASN A 68 -14.41 -1.30 11.12
CA ASN A 68 -14.90 -0.49 12.23
C ASN A 68 -16.35 -0.93 12.56
N PRO A 69 -16.62 -1.47 13.76
CA PRO A 69 -17.95 -2.00 14.08
C PRO A 69 -19.02 -0.92 14.22
N ALA A 70 -18.65 0.35 14.40
CA ALA A 70 -19.61 1.46 14.51
C ALA A 70 -19.94 2.09 13.15
N THR A 71 -18.96 2.21 12.25
CA THR A 71 -19.16 2.89 10.96
C THR A 71 -19.26 1.95 9.77
N GLY A 72 -18.84 0.70 9.92
CA GLY A 72 -18.69 -0.25 8.82
C GLY A 72 -17.48 0.06 7.92
N ALA A 73 -16.69 1.10 8.20
CA ALA A 73 -15.53 1.40 7.35
C ALA A 73 -14.46 0.31 7.47
N ILE A 74 -13.97 -0.17 6.32
CA ILE A 74 -12.82 -1.08 6.25
C ILE A 74 -11.57 -0.24 6.04
N SER A 75 -10.57 -0.43 6.91
CA SER A 75 -9.32 0.32 6.88
C SER A 75 -8.14 -0.54 7.32
N GLY A 76 -6.91 -0.05 7.08
CA GLY A 76 -5.69 -0.70 7.54
C GLY A 76 -4.64 -0.87 6.44
N THR A 77 -3.66 -1.72 6.71
CA THR A 77 -2.53 -2.03 5.82
C THR A 77 -2.45 -3.55 5.68
N PRO A 78 -2.86 -4.14 4.54
CA PRO A 78 -2.77 -5.58 4.31
C PRO A 78 -1.32 -6.05 4.44
N ALA A 79 -1.08 -7.10 5.22
CA ALA A 79 0.28 -7.56 5.51
C ALA A 79 0.91 -8.38 4.37
N ALA A 80 0.11 -9.18 3.66
CA ALA A 80 0.60 -10.12 2.65
C ALA A 80 -0.41 -10.30 1.52
N GLU A 81 0.10 -10.76 0.38
CA GLU A 81 -0.72 -11.10 -0.78
C GLU A 81 -1.75 -12.18 -0.45
N LYS A 82 -2.94 -12.02 -1.02
CA LYS A 82 -4.06 -12.94 -0.85
C LYS A 82 -4.90 -12.93 -2.11
N ALA A 83 -5.18 -14.11 -2.64
CA ALA A 83 -6.12 -14.29 -3.73
C ALA A 83 -7.50 -13.70 -3.37
N GLN A 84 -8.29 -13.37 -4.39
CA GLN A 84 -9.62 -12.80 -4.20
C GLN A 84 -10.46 -13.68 -3.27
N GLY A 85 -11.05 -13.07 -2.24
CA GLY A 85 -12.02 -13.71 -1.36
C GLY A 85 -13.30 -12.91 -1.30
N THR A 86 -14.41 -13.58 -1.01
CA THR A 86 -15.70 -12.94 -0.72
C THR A 86 -15.87 -12.83 0.80
N TYR A 87 -16.32 -11.67 1.26
CA TYR A 87 -16.54 -11.34 2.66
C TYR A 87 -17.95 -10.76 2.82
N THR A 88 -18.76 -11.36 3.67
CA THR A 88 -20.12 -10.92 3.95
C THR A 88 -20.10 -9.97 5.13
N VAL A 89 -20.33 -8.68 4.87
CA VAL A 89 -20.57 -7.68 5.90
C VAL A 89 -22.03 -7.74 6.33
N THR A 90 -22.28 -7.79 7.64
CA THR A 90 -23.61 -7.72 8.23
C THR A 90 -23.78 -6.43 9.01
N ALA A 91 -24.81 -5.64 8.67
CA ALA A 91 -25.23 -4.45 9.42
C ALA A 91 -26.46 -4.79 10.26
N THR A 92 -26.36 -4.67 11.59
CA THR A 92 -27.41 -5.08 12.53
C THR A 92 -27.92 -3.88 13.31
N ASN A 93 -29.24 -3.72 13.37
CA ASN A 93 -29.88 -2.86 14.35
C ASN A 93 -30.24 -3.71 15.58
N ALA A 94 -29.46 -3.54 16.65
CA ALA A 94 -29.57 -4.33 17.87
C ALA A 94 -30.90 -4.10 18.64
N VAL A 95 -31.56 -2.94 18.47
CA VAL A 95 -32.82 -2.64 19.17
C VAL A 95 -33.96 -3.52 18.66
N ILE A 96 -33.99 -3.78 17.35
CA ILE A 96 -35.04 -4.59 16.71
C ILE A 96 -34.54 -5.97 16.25
N THR A 97 -33.27 -6.29 16.45
CA THR A 97 -32.61 -7.56 16.06
C THR A 97 -32.71 -7.90 14.58
N ARG A 98 -32.89 -6.89 13.71
CA ARG A 98 -32.94 -7.07 12.25
C ARG A 98 -31.64 -6.62 11.61
N SER A 99 -31.26 -7.31 10.54
CA SER A 99 -30.00 -7.07 9.83
C SER A 99 -30.19 -7.04 8.32
N THR A 100 -29.18 -6.50 7.63
CA THR A 100 -28.97 -6.63 6.19
C THR A 100 -27.51 -6.99 5.95
N THR A 101 -27.25 -7.68 4.84
CA THR A 101 -25.90 -8.17 4.51
C THR A 101 -25.46 -7.65 3.15
N ARG A 102 -24.15 -7.55 2.94
CA ARG A 102 -23.54 -7.37 1.62
C ARG A 102 -22.26 -8.15 1.48
N ASP A 103 -22.11 -8.76 0.33
CA ASP A 103 -20.87 -9.41 -0.07
C ASP A 103 -19.96 -8.39 -0.73
N ILE A 104 -18.72 -8.33 -0.27
CA ILE A 104 -17.64 -7.59 -0.90
C ILE A 104 -16.54 -8.57 -1.29
N LYS A 105 -15.86 -8.30 -2.40
CA LYS A 105 -14.72 -9.05 -2.87
C LYS A 105 -13.46 -8.26 -2.59
N ILE A 106 -12.47 -8.90 -1.99
CA ILE A 106 -11.17 -8.28 -1.71
C ILE A 106 -10.07 -9.17 -2.24
N THR A 107 -9.22 -8.58 -3.07
CA THR A 107 -7.92 -9.13 -3.49
C THR A 107 -6.81 -8.31 -2.85
N VAL A 108 -5.76 -8.97 -2.35
CA VAL A 108 -4.52 -8.30 -1.93
C VAL A 108 -3.41 -8.70 -2.90
N ALA A 109 -3.02 -7.77 -3.77
CA ALA A 109 -2.02 -7.98 -4.81
C ALA A 109 -0.61 -7.52 -4.35
N ALA A 110 0.39 -7.92 -5.13
CA ALA A 110 1.76 -7.43 -4.99
C ALA A 110 1.83 -5.91 -5.18
N THR A 111 2.64 -5.23 -4.39
CA THR A 111 2.80 -3.77 -4.48
C THR A 111 3.32 -3.35 -5.86
N PRO A 112 2.67 -2.42 -6.58
CA PRO A 112 3.01 -2.05 -7.96
C PRO A 112 4.14 -1.02 -7.97
N LEU A 113 5.32 -1.45 -7.49
CA LEU A 113 6.53 -0.65 -7.47
C LEU A 113 7.61 -1.41 -8.23
N SER A 114 8.20 -0.78 -9.25
CA SER A 114 9.34 -1.32 -9.98
C SER A 114 10.55 -0.41 -9.86
N PHE A 115 11.72 -1.03 -9.74
CA PHE A 115 13.00 -0.34 -9.72
C PHE A 115 14.08 -1.26 -10.26
N SER A 116 14.90 -0.74 -11.18
CA SER A 116 16.00 -1.50 -11.76
C SER A 116 17.14 -0.58 -12.18
N ALA A 117 18.31 -1.18 -12.34
CA ALA A 117 19.48 -0.58 -12.97
C ALA A 117 19.90 -1.46 -14.15
N SER A 118 20.29 -0.86 -15.27
CA SER A 118 20.83 -1.60 -16.40
C SER A 118 21.90 -0.79 -17.15
N PRO A 119 23.12 -1.33 -17.34
CA PRO A 119 23.62 -2.61 -16.82
C PRO A 119 23.91 -2.56 -15.30
N THR A 120 23.90 -3.72 -14.63
CA THR A 120 24.21 -3.84 -13.19
C THR A 120 25.68 -4.09 -12.88
N ASN A 121 26.51 -4.38 -13.89
CA ASN A 121 27.96 -4.54 -13.76
C ASN A 121 28.66 -3.54 -14.67
N LEU A 122 29.56 -2.75 -14.10
CA LEU A 122 30.23 -1.65 -14.78
C LEU A 122 31.75 -1.80 -14.71
N ALA A 123 32.43 -1.41 -15.79
CA ALA A 123 33.83 -1.02 -15.70
C ALA A 123 33.93 0.39 -15.09
N PRO A 124 35.06 0.74 -14.43
CA PRO A 124 35.23 2.09 -13.88
C PRO A 124 34.99 3.20 -14.90
N GLY A 125 34.24 4.23 -14.50
CA GLY A 125 33.88 5.35 -15.36
C GLY A 125 32.75 5.07 -16.34
N SER A 126 32.15 3.87 -16.33
CA SER A 126 30.97 3.55 -17.14
C SER A 126 29.68 4.01 -16.45
N SER A 127 28.62 4.17 -17.25
CA SER A 127 27.31 4.62 -16.76
C SER A 127 26.29 3.48 -16.74
N THR A 128 25.29 3.62 -15.88
CA THR A 128 24.09 2.77 -15.86
C THR A 128 22.84 3.63 -15.82
N VAL A 129 21.73 3.08 -16.33
CA VAL A 129 20.42 3.73 -16.29
C VAL A 129 19.60 3.12 -15.17
N LEU A 130 19.22 3.95 -14.21
CA LEU A 130 18.17 3.64 -13.25
C LEU A 130 16.81 3.85 -13.93
N THR A 131 15.91 2.91 -13.75
CA THR A 131 14.52 2.99 -14.23
C THR A 131 13.59 2.68 -13.06
N TRP A 132 12.59 3.53 -12.84
CA TRP A 132 11.57 3.31 -11.81
C TRP A 132 10.18 3.58 -12.36
N ASP A 133 9.21 2.84 -11.83
CA ASP A 133 7.79 3.10 -12.03
C ASP A 133 7.03 2.76 -10.74
N ALA A 134 6.48 3.80 -10.11
CA ALA A 134 5.55 3.78 -8.99
C ALA A 134 4.15 4.26 -9.39
N ASN A 135 3.86 4.35 -10.70
CA ASN A 135 2.59 4.82 -11.24
C ASN A 135 1.95 3.81 -12.20
N SER A 136 2.42 2.56 -12.24
CA SER A 136 1.77 1.48 -13.00
C SER A 136 0.31 1.28 -12.58
N VAL A 137 0.00 1.62 -11.32
CA VAL A 137 -1.37 1.76 -10.81
C VAL A 137 -1.53 3.20 -10.26
N PRO A 138 -2.39 4.04 -10.86
CA PRO A 138 -2.58 5.41 -10.41
C PRO A 138 -3.08 5.52 -8.96
N GLY A 139 -2.58 6.52 -8.23
CA GLY A 139 -3.08 6.88 -6.91
C GLY A 139 -2.52 6.08 -5.73
N ILE A 140 -1.68 5.06 -5.98
CA ILE A 140 -1.08 4.25 -4.90
C ILE A 140 0.03 5.01 -4.16
N PHE A 141 0.87 5.73 -4.89
CA PHE A 141 1.99 6.50 -4.34
C PHE A 141 1.84 7.98 -4.68
N SER A 142 2.29 8.84 -3.76
CA SER A 142 2.24 10.31 -3.88
C SER A 142 3.60 10.93 -4.21
N ALA A 143 4.68 10.26 -3.85
CA ALA A 143 6.04 10.69 -4.12
C ALA A 143 7.01 9.50 -4.17
N VAL A 144 8.15 9.70 -4.83
CA VAL A 144 9.29 8.79 -4.77
C VAL A 144 10.57 9.57 -4.50
N THR A 145 11.53 8.92 -3.87
CA THR A 145 12.91 9.39 -3.71
C THR A 145 13.86 8.25 -4.03
N ILE A 146 15.03 8.57 -4.56
CA ILE A 146 16.12 7.60 -4.76
C ILE A 146 17.32 8.08 -3.97
N THR A 147 17.91 7.15 -3.21
CA THR A 147 19.16 7.36 -2.48
C THR A 147 20.21 6.37 -2.96
N ALA A 148 21.48 6.70 -2.75
CA ALA A 148 22.61 5.84 -3.08
C ALA A 148 23.43 5.55 -1.82
N THR A 149 23.94 4.33 -1.70
CA THR A 149 24.90 3.94 -0.68
C THR A 149 26.10 3.29 -1.36
N PRO A 150 27.32 3.87 -1.31
CA PRO A 150 27.68 5.14 -0.66
C PRO A 150 26.99 6.37 -1.28
N ALA A 151 26.84 7.46 -0.51
CA ALA A 151 26.10 8.67 -0.90
C ALA A 151 26.87 9.62 -1.84
N ASP A 152 27.98 9.16 -2.43
CA ASP A 152 28.92 9.98 -3.20
C ASP A 152 28.49 10.14 -4.67
N ILE A 153 27.24 9.79 -5.00
CA ILE A 153 26.66 9.85 -6.34
C ILE A 153 25.72 11.04 -6.46
N THR A 154 25.95 11.88 -7.47
CA THR A 154 25.01 12.96 -7.82
C THR A 154 23.75 12.37 -8.46
N LEU A 155 22.63 12.49 -7.78
CA LEU A 155 21.30 12.11 -8.25
C LEU A 155 20.47 13.36 -8.61
N PRO A 156 19.42 13.24 -9.45
CA PRO A 156 18.45 14.31 -9.63
C PRO A 156 17.84 14.76 -8.30
N ALA A 157 17.65 16.08 -8.14
CA ALA A 157 17.07 16.65 -6.92
C ALA A 157 15.57 16.37 -6.78
N THR A 158 14.87 16.10 -7.89
CA THR A 158 13.44 15.78 -7.92
C THR A 158 13.19 14.56 -8.79
N PHE A 159 12.24 13.74 -8.34
CA PHE A 159 11.82 12.53 -9.04
C PHE A 159 10.31 12.57 -9.28
N THR A 160 9.90 12.26 -10.51
CA THR A 160 8.51 11.94 -10.83
C THR A 160 8.21 10.49 -10.43
N LEU A 161 6.93 10.11 -10.32
CA LEU A 161 6.53 8.75 -9.92
C LEU A 161 7.04 7.65 -10.88
N ALA A 162 7.34 8.00 -12.12
CA ALA A 162 8.01 7.13 -13.07
C ALA A 162 9.09 7.93 -13.82
N GLY A 163 10.18 7.27 -14.18
CA GLY A 163 11.26 7.95 -14.88
C GLY A 163 12.52 7.12 -15.05
N THR A 164 13.53 7.77 -15.61
CA THR A 164 14.88 7.22 -15.75
C THR A 164 15.92 8.24 -15.32
N ALA A 165 17.07 7.77 -14.84
CA ALA A 165 18.23 8.59 -14.52
C ALA A 165 19.51 7.87 -14.91
N ASN A 166 20.37 8.55 -15.66
CA ASN A 166 21.71 8.05 -15.95
C ASN A 166 22.66 8.42 -14.81
N VAL A 167 23.37 7.44 -14.28
CA VAL A 167 24.33 7.60 -13.18
C VAL A 167 25.64 6.90 -13.52
N THR A 168 26.75 7.39 -12.96
CA THR A 168 28.10 6.89 -13.25
C THR A 168 28.82 6.60 -11.93
N PRO A 169 28.47 5.51 -11.22
CA PRO A 169 29.10 5.20 -9.95
C PRO A 169 30.58 4.80 -10.11
N LEU A 170 31.41 5.25 -9.16
CA LEU A 170 32.85 4.95 -9.14
C LEU A 170 33.20 3.69 -8.32
N VAL A 171 32.27 3.27 -7.46
CA VAL A 171 32.37 2.09 -6.59
C VAL A 171 31.04 1.34 -6.61
N THR A 172 31.05 0.08 -6.18
CA THR A 172 29.81 -0.69 -6.00
C THR A 172 28.83 0.10 -5.13
N THR A 173 27.64 0.33 -5.68
CA THR A 173 26.64 1.22 -5.09
C THR A 173 25.28 0.52 -5.10
N THR A 174 24.61 0.55 -3.95
CA THR A 174 23.21 0.16 -3.81
C THR A 174 22.35 1.40 -3.93
N TYR A 175 21.46 1.43 -4.93
CA TYR A 175 20.43 2.44 -5.03
C TYR A 175 19.18 1.96 -4.32
N THR A 176 18.53 2.84 -3.56
CA THR A 176 17.27 2.54 -2.85
C THR A 176 16.20 3.51 -3.31
N LEU A 177 15.20 3.00 -4.03
CA LEU A 177 13.95 3.69 -4.34
C LEU A 177 13.03 3.59 -3.12
N THR A 178 12.56 4.72 -2.62
CA THR A 178 11.58 4.82 -1.53
C THR A 178 10.33 5.52 -2.05
N ALA A 179 9.20 4.81 -2.05
CA ALA A 179 7.90 5.31 -2.50
C ALA A 179 6.97 5.56 -1.30
N THR A 180 6.32 6.72 -1.29
CA THR A 180 5.41 7.15 -0.22
C THR A 180 3.96 6.84 -0.59
N PRO A 181 3.26 5.97 0.15
CA PRO A 181 1.85 5.69 -0.11
C PRO A 181 0.95 6.93 0.01
N THR A 182 -0.03 7.04 -0.87
CA THR A 182 -1.04 8.13 -0.81
C THR A 182 -1.95 8.00 0.42
N GLY A 183 -2.30 6.77 0.80
CA GLY A 183 -3.17 6.48 1.95
C GLY A 183 -2.52 6.61 3.32
N GLY A 184 -1.25 7.05 3.38
CA GLY A 184 -0.40 7.05 4.56
C GLY A 184 0.25 5.69 4.85
N GLY A 185 0.91 5.56 6.00
CA GLY A 185 1.61 4.33 6.39
C GLY A 185 3.12 4.37 6.09
N ALA A 186 3.77 3.21 6.22
CA ALA A 186 5.21 3.09 6.00
C ALA A 186 5.57 3.23 4.52
N ALA A 187 6.74 3.80 4.23
CA ALA A 187 7.26 3.87 2.88
C ALA A 187 7.59 2.47 2.35
N VAL A 188 7.41 2.26 1.05
CA VAL A 188 7.74 1.00 0.37
C VAL A 188 9.08 1.19 -0.34
N THR A 189 10.03 0.28 -0.11
CA THR A 189 11.39 0.38 -0.66
C THR A 189 11.69 -0.72 -1.66
N LYS A 190 12.45 -0.40 -2.71
CA LYS A 190 13.13 -1.36 -3.59
C LYS A 190 14.58 -0.97 -3.82
N THR A 191 15.44 -1.96 -4.00
CA THR A 191 16.87 -1.74 -4.24
C THR A 191 17.29 -2.17 -5.63
N ALA A 192 18.32 -1.51 -6.16
CA ALA A 192 19.03 -1.90 -7.36
C ALA A 192 20.54 -1.81 -7.08
N ASP A 193 21.22 -2.95 -7.15
CA ASP A 193 22.65 -3.04 -6.89
C ASP A 193 23.45 -2.92 -8.19
N VAL A 194 24.43 -2.02 -8.18
CA VAL A 194 25.34 -1.79 -9.31
C VAL A 194 26.76 -2.06 -8.84
N THR A 195 27.39 -3.08 -9.40
CA THR A 195 28.77 -3.46 -9.08
C THR A 195 29.73 -2.77 -10.04
N VAL A 196 30.73 -2.10 -9.50
CA VAL A 196 31.82 -1.51 -10.28
C VAL A 196 33.06 -2.36 -10.10
N GLY A 197 33.52 -2.98 -11.19
CA GLY A 197 34.75 -3.77 -11.17
C GLY A 197 35.98 -2.91 -10.92
N SER A 198 37.11 -3.53 -10.58
CA SER A 198 38.39 -2.83 -10.53
C SER A 198 38.83 -2.40 -11.93
N ALA A 199 39.51 -1.26 -12.04
CA ALA A 199 40.13 -0.88 -13.30
C ALA A 199 41.14 -1.97 -13.69
N PRO A 200 41.23 -2.36 -14.98
CA PRO A 200 42.31 -3.22 -15.43
C PRO A 200 43.64 -2.58 -15.03
N VAL A 201 44.45 -3.28 -14.23
CA VAL A 201 45.80 -2.82 -13.92
C VAL A 201 46.61 -2.81 -15.20
N ARG A 202 46.96 -1.61 -15.67
CA ARG A 202 47.83 -1.43 -16.84
C ARG A 202 49.25 -1.23 -16.33
N PHE A 203 50.12 -2.20 -16.55
CA PHE A 203 51.55 -2.01 -16.35
C PHE A 203 52.06 -1.05 -17.44
N THR A 204 52.51 0.14 -17.04
CA THR A 204 52.99 1.19 -17.96
C THR A 204 54.50 1.14 -18.18
N SER A 205 55.23 0.39 -17.36
CA SER A 205 56.66 0.15 -17.54
C SER A 205 57.07 -1.22 -17.01
N PHE A 206 58.04 -1.82 -17.69
CA PHE A 206 58.91 -2.84 -17.12
C PHE A 206 60.28 -2.20 -16.97
N THR A 207 60.94 -2.40 -15.84
CA THR A 207 62.37 -2.07 -15.67
C THR A 207 63.11 -3.39 -15.52
N ALA A 208 63.91 -3.74 -16.53
CA ALA A 208 64.83 -4.86 -16.42
C ALA A 208 66.11 -4.39 -15.74
N THR A 209 66.65 -5.16 -14.79
CA THR A 209 67.97 -4.90 -14.20
C THR A 209 68.71 -6.22 -14.01
N PRO A 210 69.86 -6.44 -14.70
CA PRO A 210 70.51 -5.54 -15.65
C PRO A 210 69.76 -5.42 -16.98
N THR A 211 69.88 -4.27 -17.64
CA THR A 211 69.30 -4.00 -18.98
C THR A 211 70.08 -4.68 -20.12
N THR A 212 71.17 -5.36 -19.80
CA THR A 212 72.04 -6.06 -20.76
C THR A 212 72.38 -7.45 -20.25
N VAL A 213 72.42 -8.41 -21.18
CA VAL A 213 72.97 -9.75 -20.96
C VAL A 213 74.12 -9.91 -21.95
N THR A 214 75.32 -10.14 -21.45
CA THR A 214 76.48 -10.51 -22.29
C THR A 214 76.30 -11.97 -22.73
N LEU A 215 76.21 -12.20 -24.04
CA LEU A 215 76.32 -13.53 -24.62
C LEU A 215 77.76 -14.04 -24.40
N GLY A 216 77.89 -15.15 -23.67
CA GLY A 216 79.14 -15.89 -23.50
C GLY A 216 79.46 -16.78 -24.69
#